data_AF-A0A970F3Q5-F1
#
_entry.id   AF-A0A970F3Q5-F1
#
_cell.length_a   1.000
_cell.length_b   1.000
_cell.length_c   1.000
_cell.angle_alpha   90.00
_cell.angle_beta   90.00
_cell.angle_gamma   90.00
#
_symmetry.space_group_name_H-M   'P 1'
#
loop_
_entity.id
_entity.type
_entity.pdbx_description
1 polymer ?
#
loop_
_entity_poly.entity_id
_entity_poly.type
_entity_poly.pdbx_seq_one_letter_code
_entity_poly.pdbx_strand_id
1 'polypeptide(L)'
;MPSNTNRRRSRSPELARALERMKWETAQEIGTPTHLVQGDYWGNVSSRDCGTLGGNMVRKMIEAAEASLIASMSAGVSRGFHEVVGAAAASHLHRPPGWHLDPSHDLKTGTTATTATTVPTVQPS
;
A
#
# COMPACT_ATOMS: atom_id res chain seq x y z
N MET A 1 -25.61 -13.22 -28.45
CA MET A 1 -24.76 -12.18 -27.81
C MET A 1 -24.75 -12.41 -26.31
N PRO A 2 -23.59 -12.56 -25.63
CA PRO A 2 -23.57 -12.78 -24.18
C PRO A 2 -23.89 -11.48 -23.41
N SER A 3 -24.92 -11.52 -22.57
CA SER A 3 -25.35 -10.39 -21.73
C SER A 3 -24.32 -10.08 -20.64
N ASN A 4 -23.86 -8.83 -20.62
CA ASN A 4 -23.06 -8.20 -19.56
C ASN A 4 -23.88 -8.02 -18.28
N THR A 5 -24.28 -9.13 -17.69
CA THR A 5 -25.02 -9.19 -16.44
C THR A 5 -24.05 -9.61 -15.36
N ASN A 6 -23.90 -8.79 -14.33
CA ASN A 6 -23.20 -9.11 -13.07
C ASN A 6 -21.73 -8.66 -12.92
N ARG A 7 -21.35 -7.47 -13.40
CA ARG A 7 -20.15 -6.76 -12.87
C ARG A 7 -20.47 -5.66 -11.86
N ARG A 8 -21.76 -5.30 -11.71
CA ARG A 8 -22.24 -4.23 -10.82
C ARG A 8 -22.81 -4.71 -9.48
N ARG A 9 -22.75 -6.02 -9.16
CA ARG A 9 -23.36 -6.59 -7.95
C ARG A 9 -22.44 -7.44 -7.09
N SER A 10 -21.20 -7.71 -7.50
CA SER A 10 -20.20 -8.32 -6.60
C SER A 10 -19.60 -7.27 -5.65
N ARG A 11 -20.45 -6.47 -5.01
CA ARG A 11 -20.05 -5.76 -3.79
C ARG A 11 -20.11 -6.78 -2.68
N SER A 12 -19.00 -7.00 -1.97
CA SER A 12 -19.02 -7.78 -0.75
C SER A 12 -20.10 -7.22 0.19
N PRO A 13 -20.77 -8.05 1.00
CA PRO A 13 -21.72 -7.56 2.01
C PRO A 13 -21.06 -6.56 2.98
N GLU A 14 -19.75 -6.68 3.16
CA GLU A 14 -18.94 -5.71 3.91
C GLU A 14 -18.89 -4.33 3.26
N LEU A 15 -18.63 -4.25 1.94
CA LEU A 15 -18.64 -2.99 1.21
C LEU A 15 -20.01 -2.30 1.30
N ALA A 16 -21.09 -3.07 1.16
CA ALA A 16 -22.45 -2.54 1.29
C ALA A 16 -22.66 -1.87 2.66
N ARG A 17 -22.21 -2.51 3.76
CA ARG A 17 -22.27 -1.94 5.10
C ARG A 17 -21.38 -0.70 5.28
N ALA A 18 -20.18 -0.71 4.70
CA ALA A 18 -19.25 0.41 4.77
C ALA A 18 -19.82 1.65 4.06
N LEU A 19 -20.44 1.45 2.90
CA LEU A 19 -21.08 2.53 2.14
C LEU A 19 -22.32 3.07 2.83
N GLU A 20 -23.10 2.20 3.47
CA GLU A 20 -24.26 2.62 4.26
C GLU A 20 -23.81 3.51 5.43
N ARG A 21 -22.75 3.12 6.16
CA ARG A 21 -22.16 3.99 7.20
C ARG A 21 -21.68 5.33 6.64
N MET A 22 -20.93 5.29 5.54
CA MET A 22 -20.41 6.50 4.88
C MET A 22 -21.54 7.43 4.43
N LYS A 23 -22.68 6.88 3.98
CA LYS A 23 -23.89 7.64 3.62
C LYS A 23 -24.42 8.41 4.84
N TRP A 24 -24.55 7.74 5.98
CA TRP A 24 -25.05 8.37 7.21
C TRP A 24 -24.06 9.37 7.82
N GLU A 25 -22.76 9.06 7.83
CA GLU A 25 -21.70 9.97 8.30
C GLU A 25 -21.66 11.22 7.43
N THR A 26 -21.66 11.05 6.11
CA THR A 26 -21.70 12.18 5.19
C THR A 26 -22.98 12.99 5.36
N ALA A 27 -24.15 12.36 5.46
CA ALA A 27 -25.42 13.06 5.70
C ALA A 27 -25.38 13.95 6.94
N GLN A 28 -24.73 13.50 8.01
CA GLN A 28 -24.53 14.27 9.24
C GLN A 28 -23.60 15.46 9.02
N GLU A 29 -22.51 15.30 8.29
CA GLU A 29 -21.56 16.38 8.00
C GLU A 29 -22.17 17.50 7.14
N ILE A 30 -22.92 17.16 6.10
CA ILE A 30 -23.57 18.15 5.22
C ILE A 30 -24.91 18.66 5.75
N GLY A 31 -25.38 18.16 6.90
CA GLY A 31 -26.65 18.59 7.51
C GLY A 31 -27.87 18.29 6.63
N THR A 32 -27.83 17.20 5.85
CA THR A 32 -29.00 16.77 5.06
C THR A 32 -30.17 16.48 6.01
N PRO A 33 -31.44 16.79 5.64
CA PRO A 33 -32.60 16.54 6.50
C PRO A 33 -32.87 15.03 6.68
N THR A 34 -32.08 14.38 7.53
CA THR A 34 -32.18 12.95 7.87
C THR A 34 -33.48 12.62 8.59
N HIS A 35 -34.13 13.60 9.21
CA HIS A 35 -35.45 13.46 9.82
C HIS A 35 -36.58 13.17 8.82
N LEU A 36 -36.37 13.46 7.53
CA LEU A 36 -37.34 13.14 6.47
C LEU A 36 -37.16 11.72 5.92
N VAL A 37 -36.05 11.07 6.27
CA VAL A 37 -35.74 9.70 5.86
C VAL A 37 -36.54 8.74 6.73
N GLN A 38 -37.41 7.94 6.10
CA GLN A 38 -38.23 6.95 6.79
C GLN A 38 -37.60 5.57 6.62
N GLY A 39 -36.81 5.14 7.61
CA GLY A 39 -36.02 3.90 7.50
C GLY A 39 -35.00 4.00 6.35
N ASP A 40 -35.19 3.18 5.32
CA ASP A 40 -34.36 3.18 4.10
C ASP A 40 -34.95 4.03 2.96
N TYR A 41 -36.10 4.69 3.17
CA TYR A 41 -36.76 5.49 2.14
C TYR A 41 -36.31 6.95 2.18
N TRP A 42 -35.59 7.37 1.13
CA TRP A 42 -35.06 8.72 0.94
C TRP A 42 -35.95 9.61 0.06
N GLY A 43 -37.14 9.17 -0.33
CA GLY A 43 -37.96 9.86 -1.32
C GLY A 43 -38.62 11.17 -0.84
N ASN A 44 -38.68 11.40 0.48
CA ASN A 44 -39.19 12.66 1.04
C ASN A 44 -38.09 13.74 1.14
N VAL A 45 -36.83 13.38 0.89
CA VAL A 45 -35.70 14.31 0.86
C VAL A 45 -35.62 14.92 -0.54
N SER A 46 -35.28 16.21 -0.62
CA SER A 46 -35.11 16.88 -1.90
C SER A 46 -34.07 16.17 -2.78
N SER A 47 -34.35 16.01 -4.07
CA SER A 47 -33.41 15.44 -5.05
C SER A 47 -32.06 16.19 -5.07
N ARG A 48 -32.06 17.48 -4.75
CA ARG A 48 -30.84 18.29 -4.64
C ARG A 48 -29.98 17.85 -3.47
N ASP A 49 -30.59 17.54 -2.32
CA ASP A 49 -29.86 17.15 -1.11
C ASP A 49 -29.32 15.73 -1.26
N CYS A 50 -30.14 14.81 -1.79
CA CYS A 50 -29.71 13.46 -2.16
C CYS A 50 -28.56 13.49 -3.17
N GLY A 51 -28.61 14.38 -4.18
CA GLY A 51 -27.54 14.57 -5.15
C GLY A 51 -26.26 15.12 -4.51
N THR A 52 -26.39 16.09 -3.61
CA THR A 52 -25.27 16.67 -2.87
C THR A 52 -24.61 15.62 -1.97
N LEU A 53 -25.40 14.78 -1.30
CA LEU A 53 -24.93 13.65 -0.50
C LEU A 53 -24.14 12.65 -1.35
N GLY A 54 -24.73 12.20 -2.47
CA GLY A 54 -24.08 11.28 -3.41
C GLY A 54 -22.76 11.83 -3.97
N GLY A 55 -22.73 13.10 -4.33
CA GLY A 55 -21.53 13.77 -4.83
C GLY A 55 -20.41 13.85 -3.79
N ASN A 56 -20.74 14.18 -2.53
CA ASN A 56 -19.77 14.24 -1.44
C ASN A 56 -19.19 12.86 -1.10
N MET A 57 -20.01 11.80 -1.11
CA MET A 57 -19.52 10.43 -0.95
C MET A 57 -18.50 10.06 -2.03
N VAL A 58 -18.76 10.40 -3.30
CA VAL A 58 -17.82 10.13 -4.40
C VAL A 58 -16.55 10.95 -4.24
N ARG A 59 -16.66 12.22 -3.84
CA ARG A 59 -15.51 13.10 -3.61
C ARG A 59 -14.58 12.53 -2.54
N LYS A 60 -15.11 12.11 -1.40
CA LYS A 60 -14.35 11.46 -0.31
C LYS A 60 -13.68 10.16 -0.76
N MET A 61 -14.36 9.34 -1.55
CA MET A 61 -13.76 8.10 -2.08
C MET A 61 -12.59 8.39 -3.01
N ILE A 62 -12.67 9.44 -3.82
CA ILE A 62 -11.56 9.88 -4.69
C ILE A 62 -10.40 10.39 -3.83
N GLU A 63 -10.67 11.26 -2.85
CA GLU A 63 -9.64 11.77 -1.93
C GLU A 63 -8.92 10.62 -1.19
N ALA A 64 -9.67 9.63 -0.70
CA ALA A 64 -9.10 8.44 -0.06
C ALA A 64 -8.26 7.59 -1.04
N ALA A 65 -8.73 7.45 -2.28
CA ALA A 65 -7.99 6.75 -3.32
C ALA A 65 -6.68 7.48 -3.67
N GLU A 66 -6.72 8.79 -3.86
CA GLU A 66 -5.55 9.64 -4.09
C GLU A 66 -4.55 9.54 -2.94
N ALA A 67 -5.01 9.65 -1.69
CA ALA A 67 -4.17 9.47 -0.51
C ALA A 67 -3.52 8.08 -0.46
N SER A 68 -4.27 7.02 -0.78
CA SER A 68 -3.73 5.65 -0.83
C SER A 68 -2.69 5.47 -1.94
N LEU A 69 -2.90 6.12 -3.08
CA LEU A 69 -1.96 6.10 -4.19
C LEU A 69 -0.68 6.84 -3.83
N ILE A 70 -0.80 8.03 -3.23
CA ILE A 70 0.37 8.79 -2.75
C ILE A 70 1.13 7.99 -1.69
N ALA A 71 0.42 7.37 -0.74
CA ALA A 71 1.04 6.54 0.29
C ALA A 71 1.80 5.35 -0.32
N SER A 72 1.18 4.60 -1.23
CA SER A 72 1.80 3.45 -1.89
C SER A 72 2.94 3.86 -2.83
N MET A 73 2.80 4.99 -3.53
CA MET A 73 3.80 5.53 -4.44
C MET A 73 5.01 6.11 -3.68
N SER A 74 4.81 6.75 -2.53
CA SER A 74 5.90 7.23 -1.66
C SER A 74 6.79 6.09 -1.14
N ALA A 75 6.19 4.94 -0.84
CA ALA A 75 6.92 3.75 -0.42
C ALA A 75 7.77 3.15 -1.56
N GLY A 76 7.31 3.23 -2.81
CA GLY A 76 8.07 2.82 -4.00
C GLY A 76 9.14 3.84 -4.41
N VAL A 77 8.81 5.13 -4.38
CA VAL A 77 9.71 6.24 -4.75
C VAL A 77 10.87 6.35 -3.76
N SER A 78 10.64 6.19 -2.46
CA SER A 78 11.72 6.27 -1.45
C SER A 78 12.72 5.12 -1.58
N ARG A 79 12.26 3.92 -1.99
CA ARG A 79 13.15 2.80 -2.30
C ARG A 79 13.96 3.04 -3.57
N GLY A 80 13.33 3.49 -4.65
CA GLY A 80 14.04 3.80 -5.90
C GLY A 80 14.99 4.99 -5.78
N PHE A 81 14.63 6.00 -4.99
CA PHE A 81 15.47 7.17 -4.75
C PHE A 81 16.69 6.83 -3.88
N HIS A 82 16.52 6.04 -2.81
CA HIS A 82 17.65 5.57 -2.01
C HIS A 82 18.56 4.60 -2.77
N GLU A 83 18.03 3.84 -3.73
CA GLU A 83 18.83 3.01 -4.63
C GLU A 83 19.69 3.86 -5.58
N VAL A 84 19.13 4.92 -6.18
CA VAL A 84 19.87 5.84 -7.05
C VAL A 84 20.87 6.71 -6.28
N VAL A 85 20.53 7.19 -5.08
CA VAL A 85 21.42 8.04 -4.28
C VAL A 85 22.44 7.22 -3.48
N GLY A 86 22.08 6.00 -3.05
CA GLY A 86 22.94 5.07 -2.30
C GLY A 86 23.86 4.21 -3.16
N ALA A 87 23.58 4.03 -4.46
CA ALA A 87 24.46 3.32 -5.40
C ALA A 87 25.78 4.06 -5.69
N ALA A 88 25.94 5.30 -5.23
CA ALA A 88 27.20 6.05 -5.34
C ALA A 88 28.22 5.75 -4.21
N ALA A 89 27.85 5.01 -3.15
CA ALA A 89 28.72 4.84 -1.96
C ALA A 89 29.22 3.39 -1.70
N ALA A 90 28.76 2.39 -2.45
CA ALA A 90 29.17 1.00 -2.26
C ALA A 90 29.87 0.44 -3.50
N SER A 91 31.07 0.93 -3.79
CA SER A 91 32.00 0.32 -4.75
C SER A 91 32.62 -0.96 -4.15
N HIS A 92 31.82 -2.02 -4.01
CA HIS A 92 32.33 -3.40 -3.96
C HIS A 92 31.80 -4.12 -5.20
N LEU A 93 32.65 -4.12 -6.21
CA LEU A 93 32.41 -4.33 -7.63
C LEU A 93 31.97 -5.77 -7.96
N HIS A 94 30.77 -5.94 -8.52
CA HIS A 94 30.43 -7.15 -9.28
C HIS A 94 31.26 -7.14 -10.57
N ARG A 95 32.27 -8.00 -10.60
CA ARG A 95 33.21 -8.15 -11.71
C ARG A 95 32.66 -9.13 -12.75
N PRO A 96 32.40 -8.71 -14.00
CA PRO A 96 31.99 -9.62 -15.07
C PRO A 96 33.11 -10.62 -15.41
N PRO A 97 32.78 -11.88 -15.77
CA PRO A 97 33.77 -12.89 -16.10
C PRO A 97 34.48 -12.52 -17.42
N GLY A 98 35.78 -12.24 -17.37
CA GLY A 98 36.60 -12.05 -18.59
C GLY A 98 37.78 -11.09 -18.49
N TRP A 99 37.86 -10.24 -17.48
CA TRP A 99 39.06 -9.41 -17.28
C TRP A 99 39.75 -9.85 -15.99
N HIS A 100 40.76 -10.71 -16.10
CA HIS A 100 41.72 -11.00 -15.04
C HIS A 100 43.05 -10.36 -15.36
N LEU A 101 43.22 -9.12 -14.90
CA LEU A 101 44.55 -8.55 -14.64
C LEU A 101 44.92 -8.95 -13.22
N ASP A 102 45.90 -9.84 -13.08
CA ASP A 102 46.46 -10.28 -11.82
C ASP A 102 47.83 -9.60 -11.65
N PRO A 103 47.95 -8.55 -10.81
CA PRO A 103 49.21 -7.86 -10.61
C PRO A 103 49.75 -8.20 -9.22
N SER A 104 50.11 -9.46 -8.95
CA SER A 104 50.93 -9.82 -7.78
C SER A 104 51.48 -11.24 -7.95
N HIS A 105 52.60 -11.34 -8.66
CA HIS A 105 53.61 -12.33 -8.32
C HIS A 105 54.04 -12.03 -6.87
N ASP A 106 53.59 -12.79 -5.88
CA ASP A 106 54.47 -13.35 -4.83
C ASP A 106 53.72 -13.93 -3.61
N LEU A 107 54.03 -15.22 -3.40
CA LEU A 107 54.29 -15.89 -2.12
C LEU A 107 53.16 -16.09 -1.09
N LYS A 108 52.79 -17.37 -1.01
CA LYS A 108 52.59 -18.24 0.18
C LYS A 108 51.18 -18.84 0.28
N THR A 109 51.15 -20.08 -0.20
CA THR A 109 50.40 -21.21 0.38
C THR A 109 50.18 -21.06 1.88
N GLY A 110 48.93 -21.10 2.33
CA GLY A 110 48.64 -21.05 3.75
C GLY A 110 47.16 -21.00 4.10
N THR A 111 46.39 -21.98 3.61
CA THR A 111 45.24 -22.54 4.32
C THR A 111 45.44 -22.48 5.84
N THR A 112 44.53 -21.83 6.56
CA THR A 112 43.68 -22.49 7.57
C THR A 112 42.63 -21.51 8.09
N ALA A 113 41.38 -21.98 8.03
CA ALA A 113 40.19 -21.31 8.51
C ALA A 113 40.25 -21.05 10.01
N THR A 114 39.90 -19.84 10.44
CA THR A 114 39.51 -19.55 11.83
C THR A 114 37.99 -19.40 11.87
N THR A 115 37.31 -20.51 12.17
CA THR A 115 35.88 -20.50 12.50
C THR A 115 35.74 -20.11 13.96
N ALA A 116 35.40 -18.85 14.21
CA ALA A 116 34.94 -18.38 15.50
C ALA A 116 33.44 -18.67 15.63
N THR A 117 33.06 -19.65 16.46
CA THR A 117 31.68 -19.86 16.89
C THR A 117 31.65 -20.22 18.38
N THR A 118 31.44 -19.17 19.18
CA THR A 118 30.42 -19.05 20.22
C THR A 118 30.16 -20.24 21.16
N VAL A 119 30.60 -20.07 22.41
CA VAL A 119 30.15 -20.79 23.61
C VAL A 119 28.79 -20.26 24.07
N PRO A 120 27.82 -21.14 24.34
CA PRO A 120 26.94 -20.95 25.50
C PRO A 120 26.76 -22.27 26.27
N THR A 121 27.02 -22.32 27.58
CA THR A 121 26.07 -22.06 28.69
C THR A 121 25.49 -23.36 29.28
N VAL A 122 25.94 -23.65 30.51
CA VAL A 122 25.19 -24.16 31.68
C VAL A 122 24.18 -25.31 31.46
N GLN A 123 24.52 -26.49 32.00
CA GLN A 123 23.55 -27.50 32.45
C GLN A 123 23.53 -27.54 33.98
N PRO A 124 22.36 -27.44 34.64
CA PRO A 124 22.21 -27.73 36.06
C PRO A 124 21.43 -29.03 36.33
N SER A 125 21.67 -29.54 37.55
CA SER A 125 20.97 -30.59 38.33
C SER A 125 21.43 -32.03 38.13
#